data_AF-A0A2P6TYV2-F1
#
_entry.id   AF-A0A2P6TYV2-F1
#
_cell.length_a   1.000
_cell.length_b   1.000
_cell.length_c   1.000
_cell.angle_alpha   90.00
_cell.angle_beta   90.00
_cell.angle_gamma   90.00
#
_symmetry.space_group_name_H-M   'P 1'
#
loop_
_entity.id
_entity.type
_entity.pdbx_description
1 polymer ?
#
loop_
_entity_poly.entity_id
_entity_poly.type
_entity_poly.pdbx_seq_one_letter_code
_entity_poly.pdbx_strand_id
1 'polypeptide(L)'
;MALIQYIRDKIQANMEDPTERDRKWEQHLRGVQAAAANAKANMAHPTKNWGFWRHEKHLAKYEQNADPAVAKLPGRRAPNFSSE
;
A
#
# COMPACT_ATOMS: atom_id res chain seq x y z
N MET A 1 31.39 40.88 -32.87
CA MET A 1 31.38 39.41 -33.06
C MET A 1 32.16 38.66 -31.97
N ALA A 2 33.37 39.10 -31.57
CA ALA A 2 34.20 38.40 -30.56
C ALA A 2 33.56 38.23 -29.16
N LEU A 3 32.84 39.24 -28.66
CA LEU A 3 32.21 39.19 -27.33
C LEU A 3 31.11 38.13 -27.23
N ILE A 4 30.27 38.00 -28.26
CA ILE A 4 29.17 37.02 -28.31
C ILE A 4 29.72 35.60 -28.36
N GLN A 5 30.79 35.37 -29.11
CA GLN A 5 31.44 34.07 -29.20
C GLN A 5 32.09 33.70 -27.86
N TYR A 6 32.80 34.64 -27.22
CA TYR A 6 33.38 34.43 -25.90
C TYR A 6 32.34 34.05 -24.84
N ILE A 7 31.19 34.75 -24.82
CA ILE A 7 30.10 34.46 -23.87
C ILE A 7 29.50 33.07 -24.16
N ARG A 8 29.28 32.72 -25.43
CA ARG A 8 28.77 31.39 -25.81
C ARG A 8 29.70 30.29 -25.33
N ASP A 9 30.99 30.41 -25.60
CA ASP A 9 31.98 29.37 -25.25
C ASP A 9 32.11 29.25 -23.72
N LYS A 10 32.03 30.38 -22.99
CA LYS A 10 32.02 30.37 -21.52
C LYS A 10 30.79 29.70 -20.94
N ILE A 11 29.62 29.94 -21.51
CA ILE A 11 28.36 29.29 -21.09
C ILE A 11 28.47 27.79 -21.39
N GLN A 12 28.92 27.42 -22.59
CA GLN A 12 29.00 26.03 -23.01
C GLN A 12 30.02 25.22 -22.20
N ALA A 13 31.13 25.83 -21.76
CA ALA A 13 32.09 25.21 -20.85
C ALA A 13 31.57 25.03 -19.41
N ASN A 14 30.58 25.83 -19.01
CA ASN A 14 29.94 25.73 -17.70
C ASN A 14 28.66 24.89 -17.70
N MET A 15 28.17 24.48 -18.88
CA MET A 15 27.01 23.60 -19.01
C MET A 15 27.45 22.15 -18.81
N GLU A 16 26.64 21.40 -18.07
CA GLU A 16 26.78 19.95 -17.97
C GLU A 16 26.61 19.31 -19.36
N ASP A 17 27.31 18.20 -19.62
CA ASP A 17 27.19 17.48 -20.90
C ASP A 17 25.69 17.20 -21.17
N PRO A 18 25.16 17.62 -22.33
CA PRO A 18 23.76 17.38 -22.69
C PRO A 18 23.33 15.93 -22.48
N THR A 19 24.22 14.97 -22.75
CA THR A 19 23.92 13.55 -22.60
C THR A 19 23.78 13.14 -21.13
N GLU A 20 24.62 13.68 -20.24
CA GLU A 20 24.54 13.43 -18.80
C GLU A 20 23.28 14.07 -18.21
N ARG A 21 22.95 15.29 -18.62
CA ARG A 21 21.74 15.99 -18.19
C ARG A 21 20.49 15.21 -18.59
N ASP A 22 20.41 14.78 -19.83
CA ASP A 22 19.25 14.05 -20.34
C ASP A 22 19.13 12.67 -19.64
N ARG A 23 20.27 11.99 -19.39
CA ARG A 23 20.30 10.76 -18.59
C ARG A 23 19.83 10.96 -17.15
N LYS A 24 20.23 12.04 -16.48
CA LYS A 24 19.75 12.39 -15.13
C LYS A 24 18.25 12.65 -15.13
N TRP A 25 17.75 13.35 -16.14
CA TRP A 25 16.32 13.63 -16.30
C TRP A 25 15.51 12.35 -16.53
N GLU A 26 15.97 11.47 -17.40
CA GLU A 26 15.35 10.16 -17.63
C GLU A 26 15.32 9.32 -16.35
N GLN A 27 16.42 9.26 -15.60
CA GLN A 27 16.46 8.56 -14.31
C GLN A 27 15.44 9.12 -13.32
N HIS A 28 15.31 10.45 -13.25
CA HIS A 28 14.32 11.11 -12.41
C HIS A 28 12.89 10.70 -12.80
N LEU A 29 12.56 10.78 -14.09
CA LEU A 29 11.24 10.39 -14.61
C LEU A 29 10.91 8.92 -14.30
N ARG A 30 11.89 8.01 -14.47
CA ARG A 30 11.72 6.60 -14.12
C ARG A 30 11.46 6.40 -12.63
N GLY A 31 12.16 7.15 -11.77
CA GLY A 31 11.94 7.13 -10.32
C GLY A 31 10.52 7.57 -9.94
N VAL A 32 10.04 8.68 -10.52
CA VAL A 32 8.67 9.18 -10.29
C VAL A 32 7.63 8.17 -10.77
N GLN A 33 7.85 7.56 -11.95
CA GLN A 33 6.96 6.53 -12.48
C GLN A 33 6.88 5.30 -11.57
N ALA A 34 8.01 4.85 -11.04
CA ALA A 34 8.06 3.73 -10.10
C ALA A 34 7.32 4.04 -8.78
N ALA A 35 7.48 5.26 -8.25
CA ALA A 35 6.76 5.71 -7.05
C ALA A 35 5.25 5.73 -7.27
N ALA A 36 4.79 6.25 -8.41
CA ALA A 36 3.38 6.28 -8.78
C ALA A 36 2.79 4.87 -8.96
N ALA A 37 3.55 3.95 -9.56
CA ALA A 37 3.14 2.55 -9.71
C ALA A 37 2.98 1.85 -8.35
N ASN A 38 3.89 2.08 -7.40
CA ASN A 38 3.78 1.55 -6.05
C ASN A 38 2.56 2.12 -5.31
N ALA A 39 2.34 3.44 -5.38
CA ALA A 39 1.16 4.08 -4.81
C ALA A 39 -0.14 3.48 -5.39
N LYS A 40 -0.19 3.27 -6.71
CA LYS A 40 -1.34 2.63 -7.38
C LYS A 40 -1.56 1.19 -6.90
N ALA A 41 -0.50 0.41 -6.73
CA ALA A 41 -0.59 -0.95 -6.20
C ALA A 41 -1.15 -0.95 -4.77
N ASN A 42 -0.70 -0.02 -3.92
CA ASN A 42 -1.21 0.12 -2.56
C ASN A 42 -2.67 0.59 -2.52
N MET A 43 -3.07 1.46 -3.44
CA MET A 43 -4.47 1.88 -3.59
C MET A 43 -5.38 0.78 -4.15
N ALA A 44 -4.81 -0.20 -4.87
CA ALA A 44 -5.56 -1.36 -5.35
C ALA A 44 -5.82 -2.38 -4.23
N HIS A 45 -5.08 -2.30 -3.11
CA HIS A 45 -5.48 -3.05 -1.93
C HIS A 45 -6.88 -2.61 -1.50
N PRO A 46 -7.75 -3.56 -1.14
CA PRO A 46 -9.10 -3.22 -0.74
C PRO A 46 -9.05 -2.36 0.52
N THR A 47 -9.28 -1.05 0.37
CA THR A 47 -9.53 -0.08 1.46
C THR A 47 -10.85 -0.34 2.18
N LYS A 48 -11.56 -1.41 1.76
CA LYS A 48 -12.77 -2.05 2.28
C LYS A 48 -14.06 -1.57 1.61
N ASN A 49 -14.67 -2.46 0.80
CA ASN A 49 -16.10 -2.37 0.52
C ASN A 49 -16.92 -3.33 1.43
N TRP A 50 -16.47 -4.56 1.76
CA TRP A 50 -17.25 -5.50 2.62
C TRP A 50 -16.46 -6.59 3.40
N GLY A 51 -15.14 -6.49 3.62
CA GLY A 51 -14.29 -7.69 3.82
C GLY A 51 -13.67 -8.04 5.18
N PHE A 52 -14.16 -7.60 6.35
CA PHE A 52 -13.57 -8.13 7.62
C PHE A 52 -14.53 -8.15 8.82
N TRP A 53 -15.42 -7.15 8.97
CA TRP A 53 -16.14 -6.96 10.24
C TRP A 53 -17.60 -7.40 10.24
N ARG A 54 -18.17 -7.84 9.12
CA ARG A 54 -19.62 -8.11 8.98
C ARG A 54 -19.99 -9.58 8.86
N HIS A 55 -19.06 -10.49 8.56
CA HIS A 55 -19.39 -11.92 8.52
C HIS A 55 -18.96 -12.59 9.83
N GLU A 56 -17.70 -12.47 10.26
CA GLU A 56 -17.27 -13.10 11.51
C GLU A 56 -17.93 -12.52 12.76
N LYS A 57 -18.15 -11.20 12.91
CA LYS A 57 -18.73 -10.69 14.16
C LYS A 57 -20.22 -11.04 14.34
N HIS A 58 -20.94 -11.22 13.24
CA HIS A 58 -22.35 -11.65 13.26
C HIS A 58 -22.48 -13.19 13.29
N LEU A 59 -21.52 -13.93 12.72
CA LEU A 59 -21.48 -15.41 12.74
C LEU A 59 -20.75 -15.98 13.98
N ALA A 60 -19.83 -15.25 14.61
CA ALA A 60 -19.09 -15.73 15.80
C ALA A 60 -20.03 -16.00 16.99
N LYS A 61 -21.13 -15.24 17.09
CA LYS A 61 -22.19 -15.50 18.07
C LYS A 61 -23.15 -16.62 17.67
N TYR A 62 -23.39 -16.82 16.37
CA TYR A 62 -24.45 -17.72 15.89
C TYR A 62 -23.94 -19.10 15.44
N GLU A 63 -22.77 -19.19 14.79
CA GLU A 63 -22.20 -20.43 14.26
C GLU A 63 -21.11 -21.05 15.14
N GLN A 64 -20.22 -20.25 15.75
CA GLN A 64 -19.03 -20.79 16.42
C GLN A 64 -19.07 -20.80 17.95
N ASN A 65 -20.09 -20.21 18.60
CA ASN A 65 -20.19 -20.13 20.07
C ASN A 65 -18.86 -19.64 20.73
N ALA A 66 -18.11 -18.78 20.04
CA ALA A 66 -16.75 -18.40 20.43
C ALA A 66 -16.70 -17.32 21.53
N ASP A 67 -17.86 -16.86 22.00
CA ASP A 67 -17.95 -15.98 23.15
C ASP A 67 -17.93 -16.84 24.44
N PRO A 68 -16.83 -16.79 25.24
CA PRO A 68 -16.67 -17.60 26.44
C PRO A 68 -17.69 -17.26 27.54
N ALA A 69 -18.36 -16.11 27.47
CA ALA A 69 -19.47 -15.79 28.36
C ALA A 69 -20.76 -16.49 27.90
N VAL A 70 -21.04 -16.52 26.60
CA VAL A 70 -22.23 -17.18 26.03
C VAL A 70 -22.15 -18.71 26.17
N ALA A 71 -20.97 -19.31 26.02
CA ALA A 71 -20.76 -20.74 26.21
C ALA A 71 -21.02 -21.23 27.66
N LYS A 72 -20.96 -20.33 28.65
CA LYS A 72 -21.16 -20.64 30.07
C LYS A 72 -22.60 -20.45 30.55
N LEU A 73 -23.51 -19.98 29.70
CA LEU A 73 -24.91 -19.78 30.07
C LEU A 73 -25.61 -21.12 30.37
N PRO A 74 -26.48 -21.18 31.40
CA PRO A 74 -27.26 -22.38 31.70
C PRO A 74 -28.11 -22.79 30.50
N GLY A 75 -28.10 -24.08 30.13
CA GLY A 75 -28.82 -24.63 28.98
C GLY A 75 -28.04 -24.73 27.66
N ARG A 76 -26.82 -24.16 27.57
CA ARG A 76 -25.92 -24.31 26.39
C ARG A 76 -24.78 -25.30 26.58
N ARG A 77 -24.51 -25.73 27.82
CA ARG A 77 -23.62 -26.86 28.07
C ARG A 77 -24.34 -28.12 27.59
N ALA A 78 -23.69 -28.91 26.73
CA ALA A 78 -24.18 -30.24 26.39
C ALA A 78 -24.55 -30.97 27.69
N PRO A 79 -25.71 -31.64 27.77
CA PRO A 79 -26.01 -32.45 28.95
C PRO A 79 -24.85 -33.42 29.14
N ASN A 80 -24.22 -33.39 30.31
CA ASN A 80 -23.23 -34.38 30.67
C ASN A 80 -23.95 -35.74 30.66
N PHE A 81 -23.83 -36.48 29.56
CA PHE A 81 -24.10 -37.92 29.55
C PHE A 81 -22.97 -38.59 30.33
N SER A 82 -22.96 -38.42 31.64
CA SER A 82 -22.06 -39.11 32.56
C SER A 82 -22.53 -38.88 33.99
N SER A 83 -23.52 -39.65 34.40
CA SER A 83 -23.57 -40.25 35.73
C SER A 83 -24.83 -41.13 35.83
N GLU A 84 -24.57 -42.44 35.97
CA GLU A 84 -25.48 -43.52 36.39
C GLU A 84 -26.42 -44.13 35.34
#